data_AF-A0A101UYL3-F1
#
_entry.id   AF-A0A101UYL3-F1
#
_cell.length_a   1.000
_cell.length_b   1.000
_cell.length_c   1.000
_cell.angle_alpha   90.00
_cell.angle_beta   90.00
_cell.angle_gamma   90.00
#
_symmetry.space_group_name_H-M   'P 1'
#
loop_
_entity.id
_entity.type
_entity.pdbx_description
1 polymer ?
#
loop_
_entity_poly.entity_id
_entity_poly.type
_entity_poly.pdbx_seq_one_letter_code
_entity_poly.pdbx_strand_id
1 'polypeptide(L)'
;MTERASRIRGTAARTNAPTVPPGSDSTPRRAPGHEALRTALGEDGYRRLVRQRHERGTALGELADLVLNSAAEADRLHGKLRRHAAHVRDRLADLFNPHLDPAFVSVTGLLQNTGHTTDLHVARFAQQMNQLTQVLDSYQAAVRRTGL
;
A
#
# COMPACT_ATOMS: atom_id res chain seq x y z
N MET A 1 -29.82 -65.14 15.27
CA MET A 1 -28.77 -64.95 14.25
C MET A 1 -29.20 -63.75 13.42
N THR A 2 -28.73 -62.55 13.78
CA THR A 2 -27.66 -61.78 13.07
C THR A 2 -28.16 -61.34 11.68
N GLU A 3 -28.30 -60.06 11.34
CA GLU A 3 -27.39 -58.96 11.56
C GLU A 3 -28.06 -57.59 11.38
N ARG A 4 -27.63 -56.64 12.23
CA ARG A 4 -28.01 -55.23 12.25
C ARG A 4 -26.92 -54.46 11.50
N ALA A 5 -27.16 -54.08 10.25
CA ALA A 5 -26.18 -53.33 9.46
C ALA A 5 -26.40 -51.82 9.58
N SER A 6 -25.77 -51.25 10.59
CA SER A 6 -25.48 -49.83 10.75
C SER A 6 -24.39 -49.41 9.76
N ARG A 7 -24.58 -48.34 8.98
CA ARG A 7 -23.51 -47.52 8.34
C ARG A 7 -24.09 -46.29 7.64
N ILE A 8 -24.43 -45.25 8.41
CA ILE A 8 -24.46 -43.89 7.87
C ILE A 8 -23.02 -43.38 7.93
N ARG A 9 -22.28 -43.61 6.85
CA ARG A 9 -20.94 -43.07 6.64
C ARG A 9 -21.08 -41.60 6.29
N GLY A 10 -20.76 -40.73 7.24
CA GLY A 10 -20.69 -39.29 7.03
C GLY A 10 -19.71 -38.92 5.92
N THR A 11 -20.21 -38.20 4.91
CA THR A 11 -19.40 -37.48 3.94
C THR A 11 -19.41 -36.01 4.32
N ALA A 12 -18.53 -35.65 5.26
CA ALA A 12 -18.14 -34.26 5.44
C ALA A 12 -17.48 -33.80 4.13
N ALA A 13 -18.18 -32.96 3.38
CA ALA A 13 -17.61 -32.26 2.24
C ALA A 13 -16.44 -31.42 2.75
N ARG A 14 -15.21 -31.87 2.47
CA ARG A 14 -14.00 -31.07 2.59
C ARG A 14 -14.15 -29.88 1.66
N THR A 15 -14.49 -28.72 2.23
CA THR A 15 -14.28 -27.43 1.58
C THR A 15 -12.79 -27.29 1.33
N ASN A 16 -12.40 -27.31 0.06
CA ASN A 16 -11.07 -26.93 -0.40
C ASN A 16 -10.87 -25.44 -0.11
N ALA A 17 -10.43 -25.11 1.09
CA ALA A 17 -9.78 -23.83 1.33
C ALA A 17 -8.38 -23.91 0.71
N PRO A 18 -7.97 -22.98 -0.17
CA PRO A 18 -6.59 -22.90 -0.57
C PRO A 18 -5.76 -22.59 0.68
N THR A 19 -4.94 -23.55 1.10
CA THR A 19 -3.94 -23.38 2.14
C THR A 19 -2.90 -22.38 1.63
N VAL A 20 -3.15 -21.09 1.84
CA VAL A 20 -2.11 -20.07 1.69
C VAL A 20 -1.21 -20.21 2.93
N PRO A 21 0.08 -20.59 2.78
CA PRO A 21 0.97 -20.66 3.93
C PRO A 21 1.07 -19.27 4.59
N PRO A 22 0.99 -19.19 5.93
CA PRO A 22 1.16 -17.93 6.63
C PRO A 22 2.64 -17.57 6.65
N GLY A 23 2.99 -16.50 5.95
CA GLY A 23 4.19 -15.72 6.24
C GLY A 23 5.51 -16.25 5.68
N SER A 24 5.95 -15.64 4.59
CA SER A 24 7.33 -15.12 4.45
C SER A 24 7.40 -14.27 3.19
N ASP A 25 6.69 -13.14 3.20
CA ASP A 25 7.01 -12.02 2.32
C ASP A 25 7.28 -10.79 3.18
N SER A 26 8.28 -10.93 4.04
CA SER A 26 8.95 -9.81 4.68
C SER A 26 10.17 -9.41 3.85
N THR A 27 10.02 -9.33 2.52
CA THR A 27 10.80 -8.30 1.84
C THR A 27 10.26 -6.98 2.37
N PRO A 28 11.09 -6.04 2.87
CA PRO A 28 10.62 -4.70 3.15
C PRO A 28 10.14 -4.13 1.82
N ARG A 29 8.83 -4.26 1.57
CA ARG A 29 8.18 -3.78 0.36
C ARG A 29 8.59 -2.32 0.22
N ARG A 30 9.35 -2.02 -0.83
CA ARG A 30 9.97 -0.71 -1.01
C ARG A 30 8.85 0.33 -1.03
N ALA A 31 9.16 1.48 -0.46
CA ALA A 31 8.18 2.55 -0.39
C ALA A 31 7.89 3.06 -1.82
N PRO A 32 6.62 3.16 -2.24
CA PRO A 32 6.23 3.22 -3.65
C PRO A 32 6.70 4.48 -4.38
N GLY A 33 6.82 5.62 -3.70
CA GLY A 33 7.32 6.87 -4.28
C GLY A 33 8.79 6.75 -4.69
N HIS A 34 9.66 6.35 -3.78
CA HIS A 34 11.08 6.17 -4.12
C HIS A 34 11.32 4.95 -5.02
N GLU A 35 10.46 3.94 -4.98
CA GLU A 35 10.48 2.85 -5.95
C GLU A 35 10.14 3.35 -7.36
N ALA A 36 9.09 4.15 -7.52
CA ALA A 36 8.72 4.76 -8.80
C ALA A 36 9.88 5.59 -9.39
N LEU A 37 10.59 6.36 -8.56
CA LEU A 37 11.77 7.10 -9.01
C LEU A 37 12.88 6.17 -9.53
N ARG A 38 13.20 5.09 -8.82
CA ARG A 38 14.20 4.11 -9.26
C ARG A 38 13.79 3.40 -10.54
N THR A 39 12.52 3.04 -10.67
CA THR A 39 11.98 2.42 -11.88
C THR A 39 12.08 3.36 -13.07
N ALA A 40 11.76 4.65 -12.89
CA ALA A 40 11.75 5.62 -13.99
C ALA A 40 13.14 6.13 -14.38
N LEU A 41 14.07 6.26 -13.42
CA LEU A 41 15.41 6.83 -13.65
C LEU A 41 16.53 5.78 -13.74
N GLY A 42 16.27 4.55 -13.33
CA GLY A 42 17.31 3.58 -12.98
C GLY A 42 18.05 3.96 -11.70
N GLU A 43 18.86 3.04 -11.18
CA GLU A 43 19.60 3.26 -9.92
C GLU A 43 20.64 4.39 -10.04
N ASP A 44 21.28 4.53 -11.20
CA ASP A 44 22.26 5.59 -11.45
C ASP A 44 21.62 6.96 -11.57
N GLY A 45 20.47 7.04 -12.26
CA GLY A 45 19.69 8.27 -12.35
C GLY A 45 19.14 8.69 -10.99
N TYR A 46 18.68 7.74 -10.18
CA TYR A 46 18.26 7.98 -8.80
C TYR A 46 19.43 8.47 -7.93
N ARG A 47 20.62 7.86 -8.01
CA ARG A 47 21.81 8.33 -7.29
C ARG A 47 22.23 9.74 -7.70
N ARG A 48 22.16 10.06 -8.99
CA ARG A 48 22.42 11.41 -9.51
C ARG A 48 21.40 12.42 -9.00
N LEU A 49 20.12 12.08 -8.99
CA LEU A 49 19.04 12.92 -8.42
C LEU A 49 19.34 13.24 -6.94
N VAL A 50 19.70 12.23 -6.15
CA VAL A 50 20.07 12.41 -4.74
C VAL A 50 21.28 13.32 -4.59
N ARG A 51 22.28 13.23 -5.47
CA ARG A 51 23.44 14.12 -5.45
C ARG A 51 23.05 15.56 -5.82
N GLN A 52 22.27 15.75 -6.88
CA GLN A 52 21.89 17.06 -7.40
C GLN A 52 21.06 17.89 -6.42
N ARG A 53 20.30 17.25 -5.52
CA ARG A 53 19.58 17.95 -4.44
C ARG A 53 20.51 18.81 -3.56
N HIS A 54 21.80 18.47 -3.49
CA HIS A 54 22.77 19.20 -2.68
C HIS A 54 23.32 20.44 -3.40
N GLU A 55 23.04 20.61 -4.69
CA GLU A 55 23.37 21.80 -5.50
C GLU A 55 22.36 22.94 -5.23
N ARG A 56 22.28 23.35 -3.95
CA ARG A 56 21.33 24.37 -3.46
C ARG A 56 21.48 25.69 -4.23
N GLY A 57 20.35 26.38 -4.44
CA GLY A 57 20.33 27.66 -5.17
C GLY A 57 20.43 27.54 -6.68
N THR A 58 20.47 26.32 -7.22
CA THR A 58 20.31 26.05 -8.66
C THR A 58 18.90 25.58 -8.95
N ALA A 59 18.33 25.97 -10.10
CA ALA A 59 17.00 25.51 -10.49
C ALA A 59 16.91 23.98 -10.58
N LEU A 60 18.00 23.31 -10.99
CA LEU A 60 18.08 21.86 -11.06
C LEU A 60 18.12 21.20 -9.68
N GLY A 61 18.87 21.78 -8.73
CA GLY A 61 18.91 21.31 -7.35
C GLY A 61 17.57 21.46 -6.63
N GLU A 62 16.88 22.59 -6.81
CA GLU A 62 15.53 22.81 -6.26
C GLU A 62 14.51 21.84 -6.87
N LEU A 63 14.59 21.56 -8.19
CA LEU A 63 13.76 20.54 -8.83
C LEU A 63 14.07 19.13 -8.30
N ALA A 64 15.34 18.79 -8.11
CA ALA A 64 15.73 17.51 -7.55
C ALA A 64 15.20 17.31 -6.12
N ASP A 65 15.26 18.35 -5.29
CA ASP A 65 14.70 18.32 -3.93
C ASP A 65 13.17 18.18 -3.96
N LEU A 66 12.48 18.90 -4.85
CA LEU A 66 11.03 18.78 -5.03
C LEU A 66 10.60 17.37 -5.44
N VAL A 67 11.32 16.71 -6.36
CA VAL A 67 11.06 15.32 -6.78
C VAL A 67 11.19 14.38 -5.57
N LEU A 68 12.27 14.50 -4.80
CA LEU A 68 12.53 13.63 -3.64
C LEU A 68 11.51 13.85 -2.52
N ASN A 69 11.14 15.11 -2.23
CA ASN A 69 10.10 15.42 -1.26
C ASN A 69 8.73 14.89 -1.71
N SER A 70 8.42 14.98 -3.01
CA SER A 70 7.18 14.43 -3.56
C SER A 70 7.12 12.91 -3.44
N ALA A 71 8.23 12.21 -3.65
CA ALA A 71 8.34 10.77 -3.43
C ALA A 71 8.20 10.41 -1.94
N ALA A 72 8.83 11.18 -1.04
CA ALA A 72 8.72 10.99 0.40
C ALA A 72 7.28 11.18 0.92
N GLU A 73 6.54 12.17 0.40
CA GLU A 73 5.14 12.35 0.79
C GLU A 73 4.25 11.23 0.21
N ALA A 74 4.52 10.73 -1.01
CA ALA A 74 3.83 9.55 -1.53
C ALA A 74 4.02 8.33 -0.61
N ASP A 75 5.25 8.11 -0.14
CA ASP A 75 5.57 7.04 0.80
C ASP A 75 4.88 7.21 2.16
N ARG A 76 4.82 8.45 2.66
CA ARG A 76 4.12 8.77 3.90
C ARG A 76 2.62 8.50 3.77
N LEU A 77 1.99 8.91 2.67
CA LEU A 77 0.58 8.67 2.40
C LEU A 77 0.28 7.18 2.24
N HIS A 78 1.14 6.45 1.54
CA HIS A 78 1.04 4.99 1.44
C HIS A 78 1.13 4.33 2.82
N GLY A 79 2.07 4.77 3.66
CA GLY A 79 2.19 4.31 5.04
C GLY A 79 0.94 4.58 5.88
N LYS A 80 0.29 5.75 5.71
CA LYS A 80 -0.99 6.07 6.37
C LYS A 80 -2.10 5.13 5.91
N LEU A 81 -2.22 4.92 4.60
CA LEU A 81 -3.20 3.99 4.03
C LEU A 81 -3.00 2.58 4.56
N ARG A 82 -1.76 2.08 4.61
CA ARG A 82 -1.46 0.74 5.15
C ARG A 82 -1.82 0.59 6.62
N ARG A 83 -1.48 1.59 7.45
CA ARG A 83 -1.86 1.57 8.88
C ARG A 83 -3.37 1.63 9.06
N HIS A 84 -4.06 2.43 8.25
CA HIS A 84 -5.53 2.48 8.27
C HIS A 84 -6.14 1.14 7.88
N ALA A 85 -5.69 0.53 6.77
CA ALA A 85 -6.16 -0.78 6.33
C ALA A 85 -5.91 -1.87 7.39
N ALA A 86 -4.76 -1.86 8.06
CA ALA A 86 -4.48 -2.77 9.17
C ALA A 86 -5.47 -2.55 10.33
N HIS A 87 -5.68 -1.30 10.74
CA HIS A 87 -6.64 -0.97 11.80
C HIS A 87 -8.07 -1.41 11.48
N VAL A 88 -8.52 -1.20 10.23
CA VAL A 88 -9.85 -1.63 9.78
C VAL A 88 -9.96 -3.15 9.79
N ARG A 89 -8.94 -3.86 9.30
CA ARG A 89 -8.90 -5.33 9.34
C ARG A 89 -9.00 -5.85 10.77
N ASP A 90 -8.24 -5.27 11.70
CA ASP A 90 -8.22 -5.71 13.09
C ASP A 90 -9.60 -5.46 13.75
N ARG A 91 -10.23 -4.30 13.51
CA ARG A 91 -11.61 -4.03 13.97
C ARG A 91 -12.64 -4.98 13.37
N LEU A 92 -12.51 -5.34 12.10
CA LEU A 92 -13.40 -6.31 11.47
C LEU A 92 -13.19 -7.71 12.07
N ALA A 93 -11.94 -8.10 12.35
CA ALA A 93 -11.64 -9.36 13.01
C ALA A 93 -12.28 -9.44 14.41
N ASP A 94 -12.25 -8.35 15.18
CA ASP A 94 -12.95 -8.27 16.47
C ASP A 94 -14.47 -8.42 16.31
N LEU A 95 -15.07 -7.77 15.30
CA LEU A 95 -16.53 -7.87 15.07
C LEU A 95 -17.00 -9.27 14.65
N PHE A 96 -16.17 -10.00 13.93
CA PHE A 96 -16.47 -11.37 13.52
C PHE A 96 -16.00 -12.41 14.53
N ASN A 97 -15.53 -12.01 15.72
CA ASN A 97 -15.16 -12.92 16.79
C ASN A 97 -16.43 -13.52 17.44
N PRO A 98 -16.69 -14.83 17.33
CA PRO A 98 -17.91 -15.48 17.80
C PRO A 98 -18.08 -15.47 19.33
N HIS A 99 -17.06 -15.03 20.07
CA HIS A 99 -17.08 -14.92 21.53
C HIS A 99 -17.46 -13.53 22.05
N LEU A 100 -17.64 -12.53 21.18
CA LEU A 100 -18.09 -11.20 21.56
C LEU A 100 -19.62 -11.06 21.37
N ASP A 101 -20.28 -10.38 22.30
CA ASP A 101 -21.74 -10.22 22.32
C ASP A 101 -22.21 -9.43 21.07
N PRO A 102 -23.01 -10.03 20.18
CA PRO A 102 -23.43 -9.40 18.92
C PRO A 102 -24.37 -8.20 19.10
N ALA A 103 -24.84 -7.91 20.33
CA ALA A 103 -25.83 -6.88 20.59
C ALA A 103 -25.32 -5.42 20.49
N PHE A 104 -24.01 -5.17 20.40
CA PHE A 104 -23.47 -3.82 20.68
C PHE A 104 -22.77 -3.06 19.54
N VAL A 105 -22.64 -3.60 18.32
CA VAL A 105 -21.98 -2.85 17.25
C VAL A 105 -22.84 -2.76 16.00
N SER A 106 -23.26 -1.54 15.65
CA SER A 106 -23.84 -1.23 14.34
C SER A 106 -22.77 -1.37 13.26
N VAL A 107 -22.62 -2.59 12.74
CA VAL A 107 -21.66 -2.98 11.70
C VAL A 107 -21.77 -2.07 10.47
N THR A 108 -22.98 -1.66 10.12
CA THR A 108 -23.27 -0.81 8.95
C THR A 108 -22.63 0.57 9.04
N GLY A 109 -22.70 1.23 10.21
CA GLY A 109 -22.11 2.56 10.40
C GLY A 109 -20.58 2.53 10.43
N LEU A 110 -20.00 1.45 10.98
CA LEU A 110 -18.55 1.25 10.97
C LEU A 110 -18.03 1.07 9.54
N LEU A 111 -18.68 0.21 8.75
CA LEU A 111 -18.28 -0.08 7.35
C LEU A 111 -18.38 1.16 6.45
N GLN A 112 -19.44 1.95 6.59
CA GLN A 112 -19.59 3.18 5.81
C GLN A 112 -18.50 4.20 6.15
N ASN A 113 -18.21 4.40 7.44
CA ASN A 113 -17.19 5.36 7.86
C ASN A 113 -15.77 4.92 7.46
N THR A 114 -15.43 3.63 7.65
CA THR A 114 -14.11 3.11 7.25
C THR A 114 -13.93 3.07 5.73
N GLY A 115 -15.00 2.82 4.97
CA GLY A 115 -15.01 2.94 3.51
C GLY A 115 -14.66 4.36 3.07
N HIS A 116 -15.40 5.36 3.58
CA HIS A 116 -15.17 6.76 3.22
C HIS A 116 -13.74 7.24 3.54
N THR A 117 -13.20 6.89 4.72
CA THR A 117 -11.83 7.26 5.09
C THR A 117 -10.78 6.52 4.28
N THR A 118 -11.06 5.29 3.86
CA THR A 118 -10.18 4.52 2.96
C THR A 118 -10.12 5.19 1.59
N ASP A 119 -11.27 5.52 1.00
CA ASP A 119 -11.35 6.19 -0.30
C ASP A 119 -10.60 7.53 -0.29
N LEU A 120 -10.75 8.31 0.78
CA LEU A 120 -10.02 9.56 0.94
C LEU A 120 -8.49 9.36 0.96
N HIS A 121 -8.00 8.33 1.67
CA HIS A 121 -6.57 8.01 1.69
C HIS A 121 -6.07 7.54 0.33
N VAL A 122 -6.85 6.71 -0.37
CA VAL A 122 -6.52 6.24 -1.72
C VAL A 122 -6.47 7.40 -2.70
N ALA A 123 -7.46 8.29 -2.68
CA ALA A 123 -7.51 9.46 -3.56
C ALA A 123 -6.32 10.40 -3.34
N ARG A 124 -5.97 10.70 -2.08
CA ARG A 124 -4.79 11.52 -1.77
C ARG A 124 -3.49 10.88 -2.22
N PHE A 125 -3.34 9.57 -2.02
CA PHE A 125 -2.17 8.84 -2.50
C PHE A 125 -2.07 8.85 -4.03
N ALA A 126 -3.17 8.59 -4.74
CA ALA A 126 -3.21 8.64 -6.20
C ALA A 126 -2.89 10.04 -6.74
N GLN A 127 -3.45 11.09 -6.12
CA GLN A 127 -3.14 12.47 -6.47
C GLN A 127 -1.64 12.77 -6.30
N GLN A 128 -1.04 12.35 -5.18
CA GLN A 128 0.39 12.55 -4.93
C GLN A 128 1.27 11.78 -5.94
N MET A 129 0.90 10.56 -6.32
CA MET A 129 1.60 9.81 -7.35
C MET A 129 1.54 10.49 -8.72
N ASN A 130 0.39 11.08 -9.08
CA ASN A 130 0.26 11.85 -10.32
C ASN A 130 1.14 13.11 -10.29
N GLN A 131 1.20 13.79 -9.16
CA GLN A 131 2.08 14.95 -8.96
C GLN A 131 3.56 14.55 -9.07
N LEU A 132 3.95 13.42 -8.47
CA LEU A 132 5.30 12.89 -8.57
C LEU A 132 5.72 12.67 -10.04
N THR A 133 4.85 12.07 -10.85
CA THR A 133 5.11 11.88 -12.29
C THR A 133 5.35 13.21 -13.00
N GLN A 134 4.50 14.22 -12.78
CA GLN A 134 4.63 15.52 -13.45
C GLN A 134 5.94 16.25 -13.08
N VAL A 135 6.33 16.22 -11.80
CA VAL A 135 7.58 16.85 -11.34
C VAL A 135 8.78 16.08 -11.89
N LEU A 136 8.71 14.75 -11.93
CA LEU A 136 9.77 13.91 -12.50
C LEU A 136 9.98 14.21 -13.99
N ASP A 137 8.90 14.34 -14.76
CA ASP A 137 8.97 14.68 -16.19
C ASP A 137 9.64 16.05 -16.39
N SER A 138 9.29 17.02 -15.54
CA SER A 138 9.88 18.36 -15.57
C SER A 138 11.38 18.33 -15.26
N TYR A 139 11.78 17.56 -14.25
CA TYR A 139 13.19 17.34 -13.92
C TYR A 139 13.94 16.66 -15.08
N GLN A 140 13.39 15.59 -15.66
CA GLN A 140 14.01 14.89 -16.80
C GLN A 140 14.12 15.78 -18.04
N ALA A 141 13.16 16.68 -18.27
CA ALA A 141 13.25 17.67 -19.33
C ALA A 141 14.36 18.70 -19.06
N ALA A 142 14.53 19.14 -17.82
CA ALA A 142 15.59 20.06 -17.43
C ALA A 142 16.98 19.42 -17.58
N VAL A 143 17.17 18.19 -17.07
CA VAL A 143 18.44 17.44 -17.20
C VAL A 143 18.85 17.30 -18.67
N ARG A 144 17.92 16.91 -19.55
CA ARG A 144 18.15 16.78 -20.99
C ARG A 144 18.59 18.09 -21.66
N ARG A 145 18.05 19.23 -21.21
CA ARG A 145 18.45 20.55 -21.75
C ARG A 145 19.81 21.00 -21.26
N THR A 146 20.21 20.60 -20.06
CA THR A 146 21.52 20.96 -19.49
C THR A 146 22.67 20.05 -19.95
N GLY A 147 22.38 18.96 -20.66
CA GLY A 147 23.42 18.04 -21.20
C GLY A 147 24.17 17.22 -20.14
N LEU A 148 23.58 17.05 -18.94
CA LEU A 148 24.12 16.30 -17.79
C LEU A 148 23.51 14.90 -17.65
#